data_AF-A0A976CHL1-F1
#
_entry.id   AF-A0A976CHL1-F1
#
_cell.length_a   1.000
_cell.length_b   1.000
_cell.length_c   1.000
_cell.angle_alpha   90.00
_cell.angle_beta   90.00
_cell.angle_gamma   90.00
#
_symmetry.space_group_name_H-M   'P 1'
#
loop_
_entity.id
_entity.type
_entity.pdbx_description
1 polymer ?
#
loop_
_entity_poly.entity_id
_entity_poly.type
_entity_poly.pdbx_seq_one_letter_code
_entity_poly.pdbx_strand_id
1 'polypeptide(L)'
;MLNKIWQFLKQLIQRLLGKTPPPPPPPAPRPTLTDAEYESKFMEILEGVNADWSRGDIAGFLIAKRLRDSELAAWLRRFGSRLFEGEHDDNTATDAVASLQELARRLELLGRIRSGELSEVAGDMGREILTRFPLPVVEDDGGYGNVIEAVFVGDGLGVSGDESRRGGDGA
;
A
#
# COMPACT_ATOMS: atom_id res chain seq x y z
N MET A 1 3.30 -2.61 6.40
CA MET A 1 3.47 -2.70 4.93
C MET A 1 4.02 -1.40 4.33
N LEU A 2 3.58 -0.21 4.76
CA LEU A 2 4.07 1.05 4.16
C LEU A 2 5.57 1.24 4.27
N ASN A 3 6.22 0.90 5.39
CA ASN A 3 7.67 1.01 5.46
C ASN A 3 8.36 0.14 4.38
N LYS A 4 7.77 -1.00 3.97
CA LYS A 4 8.25 -1.80 2.83
C LYS A 4 7.98 -1.08 1.50
N ILE A 5 6.77 -0.56 1.29
CA ILE A 5 6.40 0.19 0.07
C ILE A 5 7.31 1.42 -0.09
N TRP A 6 7.60 2.12 0.99
CA TRP A 6 8.46 3.29 1.03
C TRP A 6 9.91 2.96 0.70
N GLN A 7 10.44 1.87 1.26
CA GLN A 7 11.80 1.42 0.93
C GLN A 7 11.88 0.94 -0.52
N PHE A 8 10.85 0.23 -1.00
CA PHE A 8 10.74 -0.18 -2.40
C PHE A 8 10.70 1.04 -3.34
N LEU A 9 9.85 2.03 -3.05
CA LEU A 9 9.74 3.26 -3.84
C LEU A 9 11.05 4.04 -3.85
N LYS A 10 11.72 4.15 -2.71
CA LYS A 10 13.04 4.79 -2.61
C LYS A 10 14.08 4.10 -3.49
N GLN A 11 14.16 2.77 -3.45
CA GLN A 11 15.10 2.03 -4.29
C GLN A 11 14.76 2.19 -5.78
N LEU A 12 13.47 2.18 -6.10
CA LEU A 12 12.99 2.38 -7.45
C LEU A 12 13.34 3.79 -7.96
N ILE A 13 13.03 4.83 -7.19
CA ILE A 13 13.34 6.22 -7.55
C ILE A 13 14.85 6.43 -7.61
N GLN A 14 15.64 5.90 -6.67
CA GLN A 14 17.11 5.97 -6.75
C GLN A 14 17.65 5.30 -8.01
N ARG A 15 17.10 4.16 -8.42
CA ARG A 15 17.47 3.49 -9.68
C ARG A 15 17.05 4.30 -10.91
N LEU A 16 15.94 5.03 -10.83
CA LEU A 16 15.35 5.83 -11.91
C LEU A 16 15.88 7.26 -12.01
N LEU A 17 16.38 7.85 -10.91
CA LEU A 17 16.96 9.21 -10.85
C LEU A 17 18.48 9.20 -10.70
N GLY A 18 19.09 8.11 -10.23
CA GLY A 18 20.53 8.01 -9.95
C GLY A 18 21.44 7.90 -11.17
N LYS A 19 20.88 7.79 -12.39
CA LYS A 19 21.62 7.73 -13.64
C LYS A 19 21.27 8.92 -14.52
N THR A 20 21.85 10.08 -14.25
CA THR A 20 22.29 11.12 -15.22
C THR A 20 22.58 12.40 -14.43
N PRO A 21 23.84 12.89 -14.34
CA PRO A 21 24.07 14.30 -14.08
C PRO A 21 23.75 15.08 -15.36
N PRO A 22 22.71 15.95 -15.39
CA PRO A 22 22.44 16.73 -16.58
C PRO A 22 23.47 17.88 -16.70
N PRO A 23 23.90 18.25 -17.92
CA PRO A 23 24.55 19.55 -18.14
C PRO A 23 23.58 20.67 -17.72
N PRO A 24 24.07 21.83 -17.25
CA PRO A 24 23.21 22.88 -16.70
C PRO A 24 22.22 23.37 -17.77
N PRO A 25 20.90 23.20 -17.57
CA PRO A 25 19.91 23.79 -18.46
C PRO A 25 19.76 25.29 -18.16
N PRO A 26 19.34 26.11 -19.16
CA PRO A 26 18.94 27.49 -18.91
C PRO A 26 17.81 27.54 -17.86
N PRO A 27 17.68 28.63 -17.09
CA PRO A 27 16.77 28.70 -15.94
C PRO A 27 15.31 28.69 -16.40
N ALA A 28 14.75 27.50 -16.61
CA ALA A 28 13.32 27.28 -16.53
C ALA A 28 12.87 27.56 -15.08
N PRO A 29 11.63 28.01 -14.83
CA PRO A 29 11.11 28.13 -13.48
C PRO A 29 11.19 26.75 -12.83
N ARG A 30 12.14 26.62 -11.92
CA ARG A 30 12.45 25.37 -11.23
C ARG A 30 11.15 24.90 -10.58
N PRO A 31 10.76 23.61 -10.70
CA PRO A 31 9.77 23.09 -9.77
C PRO A 31 10.28 23.40 -8.36
N THR A 32 9.43 23.98 -7.52
CA THR A 32 9.82 24.46 -6.19
C THR A 32 10.26 23.32 -5.26
N LEU A 33 9.96 22.07 -5.63
CA LEU A 33 10.28 20.84 -4.91
C LEU A 33 11.00 19.83 -5.82
N THR A 34 11.88 19.03 -5.23
CA THR A 34 12.57 17.90 -5.86
C THR A 34 11.65 16.68 -5.99
N ASP A 35 11.96 15.73 -6.89
CA ASP A 35 11.15 14.50 -7.04
C ASP A 35 11.06 13.70 -5.72
N ALA A 36 12.11 13.71 -4.88
CA ALA A 36 12.12 13.06 -3.58
C ALA A 36 11.21 13.77 -2.55
N GLU A 37 11.05 15.08 -2.67
CA GLU A 37 10.11 15.85 -1.84
C GLU A 37 8.66 15.58 -2.26
N TYR A 38 8.39 15.53 -3.57
CA TYR A 38 7.08 15.11 -4.08
C TYR A 38 6.74 13.69 -3.65
N GLU A 39 7.70 12.76 -3.75
CA GLU A 39 7.57 11.39 -3.25
C GLU A 39 7.16 11.37 -1.78
N SER A 40 7.92 12.05 -0.93
CA SER A 40 7.67 12.06 0.52
C SER A 40 6.27 12.61 0.84
N LYS A 41 5.87 13.70 0.18
CA LYS A 41 4.55 14.31 0.37
C LYS A 41 3.42 13.43 -0.17
N PHE A 42 3.66 12.72 -1.27
CA PHE A 42 2.72 11.77 -1.82
C PHE A 42 2.50 10.59 -0.89
N MET A 43 3.57 10.09 -0.26
CA MET A 43 3.48 9.01 0.72
C MET A 43 2.68 9.42 1.96
N GLU A 44 2.87 10.64 2.46
CA GLU A 44 2.03 11.19 3.54
C GLU A 44 0.53 11.19 3.14
N ILE A 45 0.21 11.51 1.88
CA ILE A 45 -1.17 11.46 1.37
C ILE A 45 -1.69 10.01 1.33
N LEU A 46 -0.90 9.06 0.82
CA LEU A 46 -1.32 7.65 0.77
C LEU A 46 -1.48 7.03 2.17
N GLU A 47 -0.68 7.46 3.14
CA GLU A 47 -0.86 7.11 4.55
C GLU A 47 -2.17 7.67 5.09
N GLY A 48 -2.40 8.95 4.88
CA GLY A 48 -3.64 9.62 5.30
C GLY A 48 -4.87 8.95 4.71
N VAL A 49 -4.86 8.66 3.41
CA VAL A 49 -5.93 7.95 2.70
C VAL A 49 -6.19 6.56 3.28
N ASN A 50 -5.13 5.83 3.65
CA ASN A 50 -5.26 4.55 4.34
C ASN A 50 -5.73 4.67 5.80
N ALA A 51 -5.60 5.86 6.39
CA ALA A 51 -6.12 6.21 7.71
C ALA A 51 -7.47 6.96 7.62
N ASP A 52 -8.23 6.70 6.55
CA ASP A 52 -9.58 7.24 6.31
C ASP A 52 -9.63 8.78 6.17
N TRP A 53 -8.57 9.41 5.64
CA TRP A 53 -8.62 10.83 5.29
C TRP A 53 -9.76 11.11 4.31
N SER A 54 -10.55 12.11 4.65
CA SER A 54 -11.59 12.61 3.76
C SER A 54 -11.00 13.47 2.64
N ARG A 55 -11.85 13.80 1.66
CA ARG A 55 -11.52 14.80 0.63
C ARG A 55 -11.06 16.14 1.24
N GLY A 56 -11.65 16.54 2.37
CA GLY A 56 -11.31 17.78 3.08
C GLY A 56 -9.92 17.73 3.70
N ASP A 57 -9.54 16.60 4.29
CA ASP A 57 -8.21 16.40 4.89
C ASP A 57 -7.11 16.46 3.84
N ILE A 58 -7.32 15.79 2.69
CA ILE A 58 -6.39 15.85 1.56
C ILE A 58 -6.26 17.28 1.02
N ALA A 59 -7.38 17.99 0.85
CA ALA A 59 -7.37 19.37 0.40
C ALA A 59 -6.64 20.30 1.39
N GLY A 60 -6.90 20.14 2.69
CA GLY A 60 -6.22 20.86 3.76
C GLY A 60 -4.72 20.61 3.76
N PHE A 61 -4.30 19.34 3.57
CA PHE A 61 -2.89 18.97 3.46
C PHE A 61 -2.20 19.66 2.27
N LEU A 62 -2.81 19.63 1.07
CA LEU A 62 -2.25 20.28 -0.12
C LEU A 62 -2.07 21.79 0.10
N ILE A 63 -3.06 22.45 0.71
CA ILE A 63 -2.97 23.89 1.05
C ILE A 63 -1.85 24.13 2.07
N ALA A 64 -1.81 23.36 3.15
CA ALA A 64 -0.82 23.50 4.22
C ALA A 64 0.62 23.31 3.71
N LYS A 65 0.82 22.39 2.75
CA LYS A 65 2.11 22.12 2.12
C LYS A 65 2.39 22.97 0.88
N ARG A 66 1.49 23.87 0.49
CA ARG A 66 1.57 24.69 -0.73
C ARG A 66 1.78 23.86 -2.01
N LEU A 67 1.16 22.70 -2.07
CA LEU A 67 1.22 21.77 -3.18
C LEU A 67 0.06 22.02 -4.15
N ARG A 68 0.38 22.09 -5.44
CA ARG A 68 -0.65 22.11 -6.48
C ARG A 68 -0.99 20.70 -6.92
N ASP A 69 -2.29 20.46 -7.11
CA ASP A 69 -2.83 19.17 -7.56
C ASP A 69 -2.16 18.70 -8.86
N SER A 70 -2.03 19.61 -9.82
CA SER A 70 -1.45 19.34 -11.14
C SER A 70 0.06 19.07 -11.10
N GLU A 71 0.80 19.67 -10.17
CA GLU A 71 2.23 19.38 -10.02
C GLU A 71 2.45 17.96 -9.50
N LEU A 72 1.66 17.58 -8.50
CA LEU A 72 1.73 16.24 -7.93
C LEU A 72 1.23 15.19 -8.93
N ALA A 73 0.20 15.51 -9.72
CA ALA A 73 -0.28 14.66 -10.80
C ALA A 73 0.77 14.48 -11.91
N ALA A 74 1.43 15.58 -12.33
CA ALA A 74 2.50 15.53 -13.33
C ALA A 74 3.70 14.72 -12.82
N TRP A 75 4.09 14.90 -11.55
CA TRP A 75 5.11 14.08 -10.91
C TRP A 75 4.71 12.59 -10.93
N LEU A 76 3.48 12.28 -10.51
CA LEU A 76 2.98 10.91 -10.45
C LEU A 76 2.99 10.25 -11.85
N ARG A 77 2.55 10.94 -12.90
CA ARG A 77 2.64 10.43 -14.28
C ARG A 77 4.07 10.05 -14.67
N ARG A 78 5.05 10.94 -14.42
CA ARG A 78 6.47 10.65 -14.71
C ARG A 78 6.98 9.46 -13.90
N PHE A 79 6.57 9.35 -12.64
CA PHE A 79 6.91 8.23 -11.79
C PHE A 79 6.35 6.91 -12.36
N GLY A 80 5.08 6.87 -12.74
CA GLY A 80 4.45 5.69 -13.32
C GLY A 80 5.05 5.26 -14.65
N SER A 81 5.32 6.20 -15.57
CA SER A 81 6.00 5.87 -16.83
C SER A 81 7.32 5.16 -16.58
N ARG A 82 8.12 5.66 -15.64
CA ARG A 82 9.40 5.04 -15.27
C ARG A 82 9.26 3.72 -14.52
N LEU A 83 8.23 3.58 -13.68
CA LEU A 83 7.91 2.33 -13.00
C LEU A 83 7.70 1.20 -14.02
N PHE A 84 6.99 1.48 -15.10
CA PHE A 84 6.68 0.52 -16.16
C PHE A 84 7.83 0.31 -17.17
N GLU A 85 8.68 1.31 -17.39
CA GLU A 85 9.89 1.16 -18.22
C GLU A 85 10.93 0.22 -17.59
N GLY A 86 10.99 0.15 -16.26
CA GLY A 86 11.89 -0.74 -15.52
C GLY A 86 11.42 -2.19 -15.43
N GLU A 87 10.22 -2.50 -15.90
CA GLU A 87 9.48 -3.75 -15.72
C GLU A 87 9.72 -4.75 -16.87
N HIS A 88 10.97 -4.92 -17.29
CA HIS A 88 11.36 -5.91 -18.31
C HIS A 88 12.21 -7.07 -17.75
N ASP A 89 12.40 -7.13 -16.43
CA ASP A 89 13.11 -8.22 -15.78
C ASP A 89 12.11 -9.22 -15.16
N ASP A 90 12.08 -10.46 -15.68
CA ASP A 90 11.30 -11.61 -15.19
C ASP A 90 11.59 -12.00 -13.71
N ASN A 91 12.53 -11.31 -13.05
CA ASN A 91 12.97 -11.55 -11.67
C ASN A 91 12.33 -10.62 -10.64
N THR A 92 11.11 -10.12 -10.89
CA THR A 92 10.43 -9.29 -9.90
C THR A 92 10.04 -10.14 -8.68
N ALA A 93 10.73 -9.94 -7.55
CA ALA A 93 10.52 -10.70 -6.33
C ALA A 93 9.08 -10.56 -5.79
N THR A 94 8.55 -11.62 -5.18
CA THR A 94 7.18 -11.68 -4.62
C THR A 94 6.86 -10.53 -3.66
N ASP A 95 7.82 -10.10 -2.83
CA ASP A 95 7.67 -8.95 -1.93
C ASP A 95 7.48 -7.61 -2.69
N ALA A 96 8.11 -7.48 -3.86
CA ALA A 96 7.95 -6.30 -4.72
C ALA A 96 6.56 -6.29 -5.37
N VAL A 97 6.10 -7.44 -5.85
CA VAL A 97 4.73 -7.60 -6.38
C VAL A 97 3.68 -7.23 -5.33
N ALA A 98 3.82 -7.74 -4.10
CA ALA A 98 2.90 -7.40 -3.00
C ALA A 98 2.92 -5.90 -2.67
N SER A 99 4.09 -5.26 -2.75
CA SER A 99 4.24 -3.81 -2.52
C SER A 99 3.60 -2.98 -3.63
N LEU A 100 3.70 -3.43 -4.88
CA LEU A 100 3.05 -2.80 -6.04
C LEU A 100 1.53 -2.92 -5.97
N GLN A 101 1.02 -4.09 -5.63
CA GLN A 101 -0.42 -4.32 -5.43
C GLN A 101 -1.00 -3.43 -4.32
N GLU A 102 -0.30 -3.31 -3.19
CA GLU A 102 -0.74 -2.46 -2.09
C GLU A 102 -0.66 -0.96 -2.45
N LEU A 103 0.38 -0.55 -3.18
CA LEU A 103 0.45 0.80 -3.75
C LEU A 103 -0.76 1.06 -4.65
N ALA A 104 -1.08 0.13 -5.54
CA ALA A 104 -2.19 0.25 -6.47
C ALA A 104 -3.55 0.41 -5.77
N ARG A 105 -3.81 -0.36 -4.72
CA ARG A 105 -5.04 -0.23 -3.91
C ARG A 105 -5.17 1.17 -3.28
N ARG A 106 -4.07 1.72 -2.77
CA ARG A 106 -4.06 3.07 -2.16
C ARG A 106 -4.24 4.16 -3.21
N LEU A 107 -3.68 3.98 -4.40
CA LEU A 107 -3.89 4.86 -5.54
C LEU A 107 -5.33 4.86 -6.02
N GLU A 108 -5.97 3.69 -6.09
CA GLU A 108 -7.40 3.58 -6.39
C GLU A 108 -8.25 4.27 -5.33
N LEU A 109 -7.92 4.09 -4.05
CA LEU A 109 -8.65 4.73 -2.96
C LEU A 109 -8.53 6.26 -3.02
N LEU A 110 -7.33 6.79 -3.26
CA LEU A 110 -7.10 8.23 -3.50
C LEU A 110 -7.91 8.73 -4.71
N GLY A 111 -7.98 7.93 -5.78
CA GLY A 111 -8.76 8.23 -6.97
C GLY A 111 -10.28 8.27 -6.73
N ARG A 112 -10.78 7.54 -5.72
CA ARG A 112 -12.21 7.50 -5.35
C ARG A 112 -12.61 8.62 -4.40
N ILE A 113 -11.74 9.01 -3.47
CA ILE A 113 -12.07 9.97 -2.40
C ILE A 113 -12.22 11.39 -2.92
N ARG A 114 -11.49 11.75 -3.98
CA ARG A 114 -11.41 13.14 -4.47
C ARG A 114 -11.68 13.22 -5.97
N SER A 115 -12.06 14.42 -6.40
CA SER A 115 -12.11 14.83 -7.80
C SER A 115 -10.95 15.79 -8.12
N GLY A 116 -10.38 15.66 -9.32
CA GLY A 116 -9.23 16.46 -9.77
C GLY A 116 -8.23 15.62 -10.53
N GLU A 117 -7.23 16.29 -11.10
CA GLU A 117 -6.24 15.67 -11.98
C GLU A 117 -5.39 14.63 -11.23
N LEU A 118 -5.02 14.91 -9.98
CA LEU A 118 -4.29 13.94 -9.15
C LEU A 118 -5.09 12.65 -8.93
N SER A 119 -6.39 12.77 -8.70
CA SER A 119 -7.29 11.63 -8.46
C SER A 119 -7.46 10.77 -9.71
N GLU A 120 -7.62 11.41 -10.87
CA GLU A 120 -7.69 10.72 -12.16
C GLU A 120 -6.40 9.92 -12.42
N VAL A 121 -5.25 10.59 -12.32
CA VAL A 121 -3.93 9.95 -12.53
C VAL A 121 -3.68 8.82 -11.54
N ALA A 122 -4.02 9.01 -10.26
CA ALA A 122 -3.88 7.97 -9.26
C ALA A 122 -4.77 6.76 -9.58
N GLY A 123 -6.03 6.99 -9.92
CA GLY A 123 -6.95 5.92 -10.29
C GLY A 123 -6.48 5.14 -11.52
N ASP A 124 -6.06 5.84 -12.58
CA ASP A 124 -5.55 5.22 -13.81
C ASP A 124 -4.30 4.38 -13.53
N MET A 125 -3.36 4.92 -12.76
CA MET A 125 -2.13 4.22 -12.40
C MET A 125 -2.39 3.00 -11.52
N GLY A 126 -3.29 3.11 -10.55
CA GLY A 126 -3.68 1.97 -9.71
C GLY A 126 -4.25 0.83 -10.56
N ARG A 127 -5.16 1.15 -11.50
CA ARG A 127 -5.71 0.15 -12.43
C ARG A 127 -4.65 -0.47 -13.33
N GLU A 128 -3.74 0.33 -13.87
CA GLU A 128 -2.65 -0.18 -14.71
C GLU A 128 -1.74 -1.14 -13.92
N ILE A 129 -1.36 -0.79 -12.69
CA ILE A 129 -0.56 -1.68 -11.84
C ILE A 129 -1.31 -2.99 -11.56
N LEU A 130 -2.60 -2.95 -11.23
CA LEU A 130 -3.39 -4.16 -10.98
C LEU A 130 -3.66 -5.00 -12.24
N THR A 131 -3.62 -4.39 -13.42
CA THR A 131 -3.73 -5.12 -14.69
C THR A 131 -2.48 -5.97 -14.95
N ARG A 132 -1.31 -5.44 -14.60
CA ARG A 132 -0.01 -6.13 -14.76
C ARG A 132 0.30 -7.09 -13.61
N PHE A 133 -0.07 -6.69 -12.40
CA PHE A 133 0.15 -7.42 -11.16
C PHE A 133 -1.19 -7.70 -10.48
N PRO A 134 -2.02 -8.60 -11.05
CA PRO A 134 -3.34 -8.88 -10.52
C PRO A 134 -3.24 -9.41 -9.09
N LEU A 135 -4.20 -9.02 -8.26
CA LEU A 135 -4.34 -9.61 -6.93
C LEU A 135 -4.55 -11.13 -7.09
N PRO A 136 -4.02 -11.96 -6.17
CA PRO A 136 -4.36 -13.36 -6.16
C PRO A 136 -5.88 -13.47 -6.10
N VAL A 137 -6.47 -14.17 -7.06
CA VAL A 137 -7.88 -14.56 -7.00
C VAL A 137 -7.97 -15.49 -5.80
N VAL A 138 -8.50 -14.99 -4.68
CA VAL A 138 -9.09 -15.87 -3.68
C VAL A 138 -10.32 -16.43 -4.39
N GLU A 139 -10.16 -17.62 -4.96
CA GLU A 139 -11.31 -18.44 -5.26
C GLU A 139 -12.06 -18.56 -3.94
N ASP A 140 -13.28 -18.02 -3.88
CA ASP A 140 -14.20 -18.32 -2.79
C ASP A 140 -14.55 -19.80 -2.93
N ASP A 141 -13.64 -20.67 -2.50
CA ASP A 141 -14.01 -22.03 -2.19
C ASP A 141 -14.94 -21.91 -0.98
N GLY A 142 -16.24 -22.03 -1.24
CA GLY A 142 -17.31 -22.08 -0.23
C GLY A 142 -17.18 -23.28 0.74
N GLY A 143 -15.98 -23.51 1.27
CA GLY A 143 -15.65 -24.46 2.31
C GLY A 143 -15.83 -23.81 3.66
N TYR A 144 -16.86 -24.27 4.35
CA TYR A 144 -17.03 -24.13 5.80
C TYR A 144 -15.69 -24.17 6.53
N GLY A 145 -15.50 -23.19 7.42
CA GLY A 145 -14.26 -22.92 8.10
C GLY A 145 -13.53 -24.16 8.61
N ASN A 146 -12.24 -24.23 8.29
CA ASN A 146 -11.32 -25.09 9.03
C ASN A 146 -11.28 -24.59 10.47
N VAL A 147 -12.08 -25.25 11.31
CA VAL A 147 -11.88 -25.29 12.76
C VAL A 147 -10.42 -25.64 12.96
N ILE A 148 -9.63 -24.69 13.46
CA ILE A 148 -8.32 -25.02 14.00
C ILE A 148 -8.60 -25.98 15.15
N GLU A 149 -8.23 -27.25 14.96
CA GLU A 149 -8.13 -28.21 16.05
C GLU A 149 -7.09 -27.65 17.02
N ALA A 150 -7.58 -27.01 18.08
CA ALA A 150 -6.73 -26.62 19.20
C ALA A 150 -6.22 -27.92 19.83
N VAL A 151 -5.02 -28.33 19.46
CA VAL A 151 -4.25 -29.33 20.21
C VAL A 151 -3.87 -28.67 21.53
N PHE A 152 -4.75 -28.79 22.52
CA PHE A 152 -4.41 -28.54 23.91
C PHE A 152 -3.40 -29.61 24.33
N VAL A 153 -2.11 -29.29 24.23
CA VAL A 153 -1.05 -29.97 24.96
C VAL A 153 -1.30 -29.69 26.44
N GLY A 154 -2.08 -30.56 27.07
CA GLY A 154 -2.34 -30.53 28.49
C GLY A 154 -1.07 -30.87 29.26
N ASP A 155 -0.46 -29.87 29.88
CA ASP A 155 0.42 -30.07 31.02
C ASP A 155 -0.06 -29.20 32.17
N GLY A 156 -0.55 -29.87 33.22
CA GLY A 156 -0.67 -29.35 34.58
C GLY A 156 -1.81 -28.37 34.86
N LEU A 157 -2.77 -28.77 35.68
CA LEU A 157 -2.76 -28.47 37.12
C LEU A 157 -4.09 -28.91 37.76
N GLY A 158 -3.98 -29.67 38.83
CA GLY A 158 -5.11 -30.31 39.50
C GLY A 158 -6.05 -29.34 40.21
N VAL A 159 -7.30 -29.78 40.31
CA VAL A 159 -8.19 -29.40 41.40
C VAL A 159 -8.80 -30.68 41.94
N SER A 160 -8.37 -31.05 43.14
CA SER A 160 -9.05 -32.03 43.97
C SER A 160 -10.36 -31.40 44.43
N GLY A 161 -11.48 -31.96 43.96
CA GLY A 161 -12.82 -31.63 44.44
C GLY A 161 -13.50 -32.92 44.89
N ASP A 162 -13.26 -33.29 46.14
CA ASP A 162 -14.13 -34.17 46.90
C ASP A 162 -15.50 -33.47 47.06
N GLU A 163 -16.59 -34.13 46.67
CA GLU A 163 -17.77 -34.31 47.54
C GLU A 163 -18.89 -35.05 46.78
N SER A 164 -19.00 -36.34 47.08
CA SER A 164 -20.23 -37.03 47.48
C SER A 164 -21.59 -36.44 47.06
N ARG A 165 -22.37 -37.20 46.28
CA ARG A 165 -23.79 -37.55 46.59
C ARG A 165 -24.44 -38.50 45.58
N ARG A 166 -25.17 -39.48 46.16
CA ARG A 166 -26.20 -40.39 45.61
C ARG A 166 -25.68 -41.47 44.65
N GLY A 167 -25.83 -42.77 44.89
CA GLY A 167 -26.79 -43.51 45.72
C GLY A 167 -27.67 -44.38 44.81
N GLY A 168 -27.70 -45.69 45.04
CA GLY A 168 -28.76 -46.59 44.57
C GLY A 168 -28.32 -47.81 43.77
N ASP A 169 -28.29 -48.95 44.48
CA ASP A 169 -28.71 -50.31 44.09
C ASP A 169 -28.12 -51.07 42.89
N GLY A 170 -27.74 -52.33 43.18
CA GLY A 170 -28.08 -53.45 42.29
C GLY A 170 -27.14 -54.66 42.34
N ALA A 171 -27.60 -55.73 43.01
CA ALA A 171 -27.22 -57.15 42.96
C ALA A 171 -26.28 -57.69 44.05
#